data_AF-A0A917CYW3-F1
#
_entry.id   AF-A0A917CYW3-F1
#
_cell.length_a   1.000
_cell.length_b   1.000
_cell.length_c   1.000
_cell.angle_alpha   90.00
_cell.angle_beta   90.00
_cell.angle_gamma   90.00
#
_symmetry.space_group_name_H-M   'P 1'
#
loop_
_entity.id
_entity.type
_entity.pdbx_description
1 polymer ?
#
loop_
_entity_poly.entity_id
_entity_poly.type
_entity_poly.pdbx_seq_one_letter_code
_entity_poly.pdbx_strand_id
1 'polypeptide(L)'
;MTECSQLSSDELADIRERSARPAPDGDEPFRLPWELRSFALAVAYFESRGFPWTDFQHRLVAAIAESEVTNAPEQYYERWVEALLAQVSETDGVDIDDLDRRTAEILATPRDATHQHAHDGPAAVDHAH
;
A
#
# COMPACT_ATOMS: atom_id res chain seq x y z
N MET A 1 2.70 20.85 20.57
CA MET A 1 3.30 21.65 19.50
C MET A 1 4.38 20.77 18.90
N THR A 2 3.98 19.81 18.06
CA THR A 2 4.89 18.77 17.57
C THR A 2 5.69 19.35 16.41
N GLU A 3 6.97 19.60 16.66
CA GLU A 3 7.90 20.07 15.63
C GLU A 3 8.05 19.00 14.55
N CYS A 4 7.56 19.30 13.36
CA CYS A 4 7.88 18.54 12.16
C CYS A 4 9.33 18.91 11.80
N SER A 5 10.31 18.11 12.25
CA SER A 5 11.72 18.31 11.90
C SER A 5 11.86 18.29 10.38
N GLN A 6 12.12 19.47 9.81
CA GLN A 6 12.52 19.60 8.42
C GLN A 6 13.86 18.90 8.24
N LEU A 7 13.88 17.83 7.44
CA LEU A 7 15.10 17.11 7.07
C LEU A 7 16.08 18.09 6.42
N SER A 8 17.34 18.07 6.85
CA SER A 8 18.38 18.93 6.27
C SER A 8 18.61 18.56 4.80
N SER A 9 19.06 19.53 3.99
CA SER A 9 19.40 19.28 2.58
C SER A 9 20.46 18.19 2.41
N ASP A 10 21.37 18.03 3.38
CA ASP A 10 22.37 16.97 3.39
C ASP A 10 21.74 15.59 3.66
N GLU A 11 20.71 15.55 4.51
CA GLU A 11 19.99 14.32 4.83
C GLU A 11 19.14 13.86 3.64
N LEU A 12 18.53 14.80 2.92
CA LEU A 12 17.84 14.53 1.66
C LEU A 12 18.80 14.06 0.55
N ALA A 13 20.03 14.57 0.52
CA ALA A 13 21.05 14.11 -0.40
C ALA A 13 21.50 12.67 -0.09
N ASP A 14 21.72 12.35 1.19
CA ASP A 14 22.07 10.99 1.63
C ASP A 14 20.95 9.97 1.32
N ILE A 15 19.68 10.33 1.56
CA ILE A 15 18.53 9.47 1.22
C ILE A 15 18.49 9.19 -0.29
N ARG A 16 18.68 10.22 -1.13
CA ARG A 16 18.69 10.09 -2.60
C ARG A 16 19.85 9.25 -3.09
N GLU A 17 21.03 9.44 -2.51
CA GLU A 17 22.22 8.65 -2.85
C GLU A 17 22.04 7.19 -2.43
N ARG A 18 21.38 6.94 -1.29
CA ARG A 18 21.07 5.60 -0.82
C ARG A 18 20.01 4.90 -1.65
N SER A 19 19.00 5.62 -2.15
CA SER A 19 17.97 5.07 -3.05
C SER A 19 18.43 4.91 -4.50
N ALA A 20 19.48 5.62 -4.92
CA ALA A 20 20.08 5.48 -6.25
C ALA A 20 21.01 4.26 -6.38
N ARG A 21 21.43 3.66 -5.25
CA ARG A 21 22.19 2.41 -5.27
C ARG A 21 21.25 1.31 -5.75
N PRO A 22 21.63 0.53 -6.78
CA PRO A 22 20.85 -0.65 -7.14
C PRO A 22 20.71 -1.54 -5.90
N ALA A 23 19.48 -1.90 -5.59
CA ALA A 23 19.21 -2.86 -4.53
C ALA A 23 20.00 -4.15 -4.86
N PRO A 24 20.63 -4.81 -3.88
CA PRO A 24 21.28 -6.09 -4.14
C PRO A 24 20.26 -7.06 -4.77
N ASP A 25 20.71 -7.88 -5.72
CA ASP A 25 19.82 -8.81 -6.45
C ASP A 25 18.94 -9.60 -5.47
N GLY A 26 17.61 -9.39 -5.56
CA GLY A 26 16.61 -10.02 -4.68
C GLY A 26 15.85 -9.08 -3.74
N ASP A 27 16.27 -7.83 -3.58
CA ASP A 27 15.60 -6.81 -2.76
C ASP A 27 14.57 -5.99 -3.58
N GLU A 28 13.75 -6.64 -4.40
CA GLU A 28 12.64 -5.94 -5.06
C GLU A 28 11.49 -5.77 -4.05
N PRO A 29 11.13 -4.55 -3.64
CA PRO A 29 10.14 -4.31 -2.59
C PRO A 29 8.72 -4.76 -3.00
N PHE A 30 8.49 -4.93 -4.29
CA PHE A 30 7.24 -5.42 -4.87
C PHE A 30 7.56 -6.48 -5.94
N ARG A 31 7.17 -7.72 -5.70
CA ARG A 31 7.35 -8.85 -6.60
C ARG A 31 6.26 -8.93 -7.66
N LEU A 32 5.04 -8.50 -7.32
CA LEU A 32 3.90 -8.54 -8.22
C LEU A 32 3.30 -7.13 -8.41
N PRO A 33 2.80 -6.79 -9.61
CA PRO A 33 2.26 -5.45 -9.86
C PRO A 33 1.11 -5.02 -8.93
N TRP A 34 0.35 -5.98 -8.39
CA TRP A 34 -0.74 -5.67 -7.47
C TRP A 34 -0.24 -5.24 -6.08
N GLU A 35 0.96 -5.64 -5.68
CA GLU A 35 1.54 -5.32 -4.36
C GLU A 35 1.80 -3.81 -4.23
N LEU A 36 2.33 -3.19 -5.29
CA LEU A 36 2.48 -1.73 -5.38
C LEU A 36 1.13 -1.01 -5.32
N ARG A 37 0.12 -1.55 -5.99
CA ARG A 37 -1.24 -0.96 -6.00
C ARG A 37 -1.88 -1.03 -4.62
N SER A 38 -1.76 -2.16 -3.92
CA SER A 38 -2.22 -2.27 -2.55
C SER A 38 -1.53 -1.22 -1.68
N PHE A 39 -0.20 -1.13 -1.75
CA PHE A 39 0.56 -0.14 -0.98
C PHE A 39 0.06 1.30 -1.20
N ALA A 40 -0.05 1.71 -2.47
CA ALA A 40 -0.55 3.03 -2.82
C ALA A 40 -1.99 3.27 -2.30
N LEU A 41 -2.85 2.25 -2.30
CA LEU A 41 -4.22 2.37 -1.84
C LEU A 41 -4.32 2.65 -0.33
N ALA A 42 -3.55 1.96 0.53
CA ALA A 42 -3.62 2.34 1.95
C ALA A 42 -3.00 3.70 2.21
N VAL A 43 -1.88 4.06 1.57
CA VAL A 43 -1.30 5.41 1.74
C VAL A 43 -2.36 6.46 1.43
N ALA A 44 -3.02 6.36 0.27
CA ALA A 44 -4.10 7.27 -0.10
C ALA A 44 -5.26 7.25 0.91
N TYR A 45 -5.65 6.08 1.40
CA TYR A 45 -6.71 5.95 2.41
C TYR A 45 -6.35 6.68 3.72
N PHE A 46 -5.19 6.41 4.30
CA PHE A 46 -4.77 7.01 5.57
C PHE A 46 -4.52 8.52 5.46
N GLU A 47 -3.95 8.97 4.34
CA GLU A 47 -3.82 10.41 4.04
C GLU A 47 -5.17 11.10 3.93
N SER A 48 -6.14 10.50 3.21
CA SER A 48 -7.48 11.08 3.04
C SER A 48 -8.26 11.21 4.35
N ARG A 49 -7.96 10.36 5.34
CA ARG A 49 -8.57 10.37 6.67
C ARG A 49 -7.83 11.25 7.68
N GLY A 50 -6.65 11.77 7.32
CA GLY A 50 -5.78 12.49 8.24
C GLY A 50 -5.30 11.61 9.40
N PHE A 51 -5.30 10.29 9.23
CA PHE A 51 -4.81 9.36 10.23
C PHE A 51 -3.29 9.33 10.21
N PRO A 52 -2.63 9.31 11.38
CA PRO A 52 -1.18 9.22 11.41
C PRO A 52 -0.77 7.84 10.89
N TRP A 53 0.22 7.82 10.01
CA TRP A 53 0.75 6.60 9.40
C TRP A 53 1.19 5.55 10.44
N THR A 54 1.63 5.99 11.61
CA THR A 54 1.98 5.11 12.74
C THR A 54 0.82 4.24 13.22
N ASP A 55 -0.42 4.72 13.12
CA ASP A 55 -1.60 3.94 13.52
C ASP A 55 -1.84 2.79 12.55
N PHE A 56 -1.58 3.01 11.26
CA PHE A 56 -1.61 1.95 10.28
C PHE A 56 -0.53 0.90 10.55
N GLN A 57 0.70 1.35 10.83
CA GLN A 57 1.81 0.44 11.16
C GLN A 57 1.48 -0.44 12.36
N HIS A 58 0.88 0.11 13.42
CA HIS A 58 0.45 -0.68 14.58
C HIS A 58 -0.63 -1.71 14.22
N ARG A 59 -1.63 -1.34 13.42
CA ARG A 59 -2.68 -2.26 12.97
C ARG A 59 -2.14 -3.38 12.10
N LEU A 60 -1.21 -3.06 11.19
CA LEU A 60 -0.54 -4.06 10.35
C LEU A 60 0.26 -5.06 11.19
N VAL A 61 1.03 -4.58 12.17
CA VAL A 61 1.78 -5.45 13.09
C VAL A 61 0.84 -6.36 13.88
N ALA A 62 -0.29 -5.85 14.36
CA ALA A 62 -1.29 -6.66 15.06
C ALA A 62 -1.91 -7.73 14.15
N ALA A 63 -2.27 -7.39 12.91
CA ALA A 63 -2.81 -8.32 11.94
C ALA A 63 -1.84 -9.45 11.59
N ILE A 64 -0.55 -9.12 11.43
CA ILE A 64 0.51 -10.12 11.20
C ILE A 64 0.69 -11.00 12.44
N ALA A 65 0.69 -10.41 13.63
CA ALA A 65 0.90 -11.13 14.90
C ALA A 65 -0.24 -12.09 15.26
N GLU A 66 -1.49 -11.77 14.91
CA GLU A 66 -2.67 -12.62 15.14
C GLU A 66 -2.68 -13.84 14.19
N SER A 67 -1.95 -13.80 13.07
CA SER A 67 -1.90 -14.91 12.14
C SER A 67 -0.99 -16.04 12.65
N GLU A 68 -1.57 -17.21 12.98
CA GLU A 68 -0.81 -18.40 13.42
C GLU A 68 -0.02 -19.10 12.28
N VAL A 69 -0.08 -18.57 11.05
CA VAL A 69 0.52 -19.18 9.87
C VAL A 69 1.95 -18.65 9.70
N THR A 70 2.88 -19.54 9.34
CA THR A 70 4.27 -19.17 9.02
C THR A 70 4.31 -17.95 8.11
N ASN A 71 4.97 -16.88 8.57
CA ASN A 71 5.24 -15.64 7.84
C ASN A 71 6.06 -15.91 6.59
N ALA A 72 5.42 -16.45 5.58
CA ALA A 72 6.01 -16.67 4.28
C ALA A 72 6.05 -15.32 3.56
N PRO A 73 7.21 -14.93 2.99
CA PRO A 73 7.36 -13.62 2.33
C PRO A 73 6.36 -13.44 1.18
N GLU A 74 5.92 -14.53 0.54
CA GLU A 74 4.88 -14.52 -0.48
C GLU A 74 3.48 -14.07 -0.01
N GLN A 75 3.18 -14.12 1.30
CA GLN A 75 1.87 -13.75 1.84
C GLN A 75 1.84 -12.34 2.47
N TYR A 76 2.97 -11.63 2.50
CA TYR A 76 3.08 -10.35 3.21
C TYR A 76 2.06 -9.30 2.74
N TYR A 77 2.00 -9.04 1.43
CA TYR A 77 1.05 -8.07 0.88
C TYR A 77 -0.40 -8.56 0.87
N GLU A 78 -0.63 -9.88 0.92
CA GLU A 78 -1.99 -10.42 1.06
C GLU A 78 -2.55 -10.07 2.45
N ARG A 79 -1.76 -10.26 3.51
CA ARG A 79 -2.13 -9.82 4.88
C ARG A 79 -2.34 -8.33 4.97
N TRP A 80 -1.55 -7.58 4.22
CA TRP A 80 -1.66 -6.13 4.17
C TRP A 80 -3.00 -5.69 3.58
N VAL A 81 -3.46 -6.34 2.50
CA VAL A 81 -4.79 -6.09 1.92
C VAL A 81 -5.91 -6.52 2.86
N GLU A 82 -5.80 -7.69 3.49
CA GLU A 82 -6.79 -8.17 4.49
C GLU A 82 -6.97 -7.14 5.62
N ALA A 83 -5.86 -6.66 6.19
CA ALA A 83 -5.89 -5.66 7.26
C ALA A 83 -6.51 -4.32 6.80
N LEU A 84 -6.21 -3.89 5.56
CA LEU A 84 -6.80 -2.69 4.98
C LEU A 84 -8.31 -2.83 4.80
N LEU A 85 -8.80 -3.96 4.29
CA LEU A 85 -10.23 -4.20 4.08
C LEU A 85 -10.98 -4.25 5.41
N ALA A 86 -10.43 -4.90 6.44
CA ALA A 86 -11.00 -4.88 7.78
C ALA A 86 -11.10 -3.45 8.31
N GLN A 87 -10.03 -2.65 8.19
CA GLN A 87 -10.00 -1.26 8.63
C GLN A 87 -11.07 -0.40 7.95
N VAL A 88 -11.23 -0.53 6.63
CA VAL A 88 -12.22 0.23 5.86
C VAL A 88 -13.64 -0.22 6.25
N SER A 89 -13.85 -1.52 6.46
CA SER A 89 -15.16 -2.03 6.90
C SER A 89 -15.55 -1.51 8.29
N GLU A 90 -14.60 -1.49 9.23
CA GLU A 90 -14.82 -0.96 10.59
C GLU A 90 -15.04 0.56 10.60
N THR A 91 -14.28 1.30 9.80
CA THR A 91 -14.28 2.78 9.85
C THR A 91 -15.39 3.38 8.99
N ASP A 92 -15.59 2.83 7.79
CA ASP A 92 -16.45 3.41 6.76
C ASP A 92 -17.74 2.62 6.55
N GLY A 93 -17.91 1.49 7.25
CA GLY A 93 -19.10 0.65 7.14
C GLY A 93 -19.21 0.00 5.76
N VAL A 94 -18.09 -0.26 5.09
CA VAL A 94 -18.08 -1.02 3.85
C VAL A 94 -18.53 -2.45 4.14
N ASP A 95 -19.55 -2.89 3.41
CA ASP A 95 -20.04 -4.26 3.47
C ASP A 95 -19.11 -5.17 2.67
N ILE A 96 -18.51 -6.14 3.34
CA ILE A 96 -17.62 -7.13 2.73
C ILE A 96 -18.37 -7.98 1.71
N ASP A 97 -19.65 -8.30 1.94
CA ASP A 97 -20.44 -9.10 0.99
C ASP A 97 -20.68 -8.31 -0.31
N ASP A 98 -20.90 -6.99 -0.23
CA ASP A 98 -21.01 -6.11 -1.40
C ASP A 98 -19.69 -6.02 -2.16
N LEU A 99 -18.58 -5.94 -1.43
CA LEU A 99 -17.24 -5.89 -2.00
C LEU A 99 -16.89 -7.19 -2.74
N ASP A 100 -17.21 -8.35 -2.16
CA ASP A 100 -17.00 -9.66 -2.78
C ASP A 100 -17.85 -9.82 -4.04
N ARG A 101 -19.11 -9.37 -3.97
CA ARG A 101 -20.01 -9.35 -5.15
C ARG A 101 -19.42 -8.51 -6.28
N ARG A 102 -18.95 -7.29 -6.00
CA ARG A 102 -18.32 -6.43 -7.01
C ARG A 102 -17.01 -7.02 -7.55
N THR A 103 -16.22 -7.64 -6.69
CA THR A 103 -14.98 -8.33 -7.09
C THR A 103 -15.30 -9.44 -8.08
N ALA A 104 -16.33 -10.25 -7.82
CA ALA A 104 -16.79 -11.28 -8.74
C ALA A 104 -17.27 -10.70 -10.08
N GLU A 105 -18.01 -9.59 -10.07
CA GLU A 105 -18.46 -8.89 -11.30
C GLU A 105 -17.27 -8.39 -12.15
N ILE A 106 -16.25 -7.83 -11.50
CA ILE A 106 -15.02 -7.37 -12.18
C ILE A 106 -14.25 -8.56 -12.76
N LEU A 107 -14.09 -9.65 -12.00
CA LEU A 107 -13.38 -10.85 -12.47
C LEU A 107 -14.12 -11.57 -13.61
N ALA A 108 -15.45 -11.49 -13.63
CA ALA A 108 -16.28 -12.02 -14.70
C ALA A 108 -16.25 -11.16 -15.98
N THR A 109 -15.81 -9.89 -15.87
CA THR A 109 -15.65 -9.01 -17.01
C THR A 109 -14.39 -9.41 -17.80
N PRO A 110 -14.47 -9.63 -19.13
CA PRO A 110 -13.30 -9.96 -19.94
C PRO A 110 -12.23 -8.89 -19.75
N ARG A 111 -10.97 -9.33 -19.56
CA ARG A 111 -9.82 -8.43 -19.30
C ARG A 111 -9.73 -7.28 -20.31
N ASP A 112 -10.20 -7.51 -21.54
CA ASP A 112 -10.18 -6.57 -22.66
C ASP A 112 -11.25 -5.46 -22.66
N ALA A 113 -12.23 -5.49 -21.76
CA ALA A 113 -13.35 -4.54 -21.78
C ALA A 113 -13.05 -3.19 -21.10
N THR A 114 -12.10 -3.17 -20.15
CA THR A 114 -11.86 -1.99 -19.29
C THR A 114 -10.39 -1.79 -18.93
N HIS A 115 -9.45 -2.31 -19.74
CA HIS A 115 -8.00 -2.35 -19.43
C HIS A 115 -7.51 -1.08 -18.72
N GLN A 116 -7.39 -1.18 -17.39
CA GLN A 116 -6.52 -0.30 -16.62
C GLN A 116 -5.12 -0.74 -16.96
N HIS A 117 -4.53 -0.10 -17.98
CA HIS A 117 -3.12 -0.32 -18.29
C HIS A 117 -2.31 -0.11 -17.02
N ALA A 118 -1.59 -1.16 -16.60
CA ALA A 118 -0.57 -1.04 -15.59
C ALA A 118 0.44 -0.01 -16.08
N HIS A 119 0.39 1.19 -15.50
CA HIS A 119 1.47 2.13 -15.65
C HIS A 119 2.58 1.67 -14.70
N ASP A 120 3.50 0.89 -15.23
CA ASP A 120 4.73 0.48 -14.51
C ASP A 120 5.79 1.61 -14.53
N GLY A 121 5.43 2.79 -15.04
CA GLY A 121 6.24 4.00 -14.92
C GLY A 121 6.04 4.66 -13.55
N PRO A 122 7.07 5.31 -12.99
CA PRO A 122 6.91 6.07 -11.75
C PRO A 122 5.76 7.08 -11.93
N ALA A 123 4.80 7.04 -11.02
CA ALA A 123 3.76 8.05 -10.96
C ALA A 123 4.43 9.40 -10.67
N ALA A 124 4.64 10.21 -11.70
CA ALA A 124 5.03 11.61 -11.52
C ALA A 124 3.84 12.31 -10.85
N VAL A 125 3.94 12.53 -9.54
CA VAL A 125 3.02 13.41 -8.82
C VAL A 125 3.33 14.82 -9.30
N ASP A 126 2.47 15.37 -10.16
CA ASP A 126 2.55 16.77 -10.53
C ASP A 126 2.16 17.61 -9.30
N HIS A 127 3.16 18.20 -8.66
CA HIS A 127 2.94 19.22 -7.64
C HIS A 127 2.60 20.54 -8.33
N ALA A 128 1.37 20.62 -8.85
CA ALA A 128 0.83 21.87 -9.36
C ALA A 128 0.25 22.71 -8.20
N HIS A 129 1.04 23.73 -7.84
CA HIS A 129 0.77 24.99 -7.12
C HIS A 129 0.68 24.97 -5.59
#